data_AF-A0A1I6C1I5-F1
#
_entry.id   AF-A0A1I6C1I5-F1
#
_cell.length_a   1.000
_cell.length_b   1.000
_cell.length_c   1.000
_cell.angle_alpha   90.00
_cell.angle_beta   90.00
_cell.angle_gamma   90.00
#
_symmetry.space_group_name_H-M   'P 1'
#
loop_
_entity.id
_entity.type
_entity.pdbx_description
1 polymer ?
#
loop_
_entity_poly.entity_id
_entity_poly.type
_entity_poly.pdbx_seq_one_letter_code
_entity_poly.pdbx_strand_id
1 'polypeptide(L)'
;MYEFGHEHRKKEKKNKIYFVLYIFIAISGVFALYFEYGSGLEFLIRTLVSLFFTLTVLYYYRRNKSWAKFAVKWMVWLYGLMIIFMLITYLVNR
;
A
#
# COMPACT_ATOMS: atom_id res chain seq x y z
N MET A 1 18.27 -14.32 26.44
CA MET A 1 16.96 -13.62 26.50
C MET A 1 17.01 -12.14 26.06
N TYR A 2 18.20 -11.49 26.05
CA TYR A 2 18.36 -10.09 25.61
C TYR A 2 18.46 -9.91 24.07
N GLU A 3 18.97 -10.92 23.36
CA GLU A 3 19.13 -10.88 21.89
C GLU A 3 17.79 -10.87 21.13
N PHE A 4 16.76 -11.56 21.66
CA PHE A 4 15.42 -11.56 21.07
C PHE A 4 14.76 -10.17 21.05
N GLY A 5 15.08 -9.30 22.01
CA GLY A 5 14.52 -7.95 22.09
C GLY A 5 15.03 -7.01 21.00
N HIS A 6 16.26 -7.22 20.51
CA HIS A 6 16.82 -6.42 19.41
C HIS A 6 16.27 -6.83 18.05
N GLU A 7 16.07 -8.14 17.83
CA GLU A 7 15.45 -8.65 16.61
C GLU A 7 13.97 -8.28 16.50
N HIS A 8 13.24 -8.35 17.62
CA HIS A 8 11.83 -7.95 17.66
C HIS A 8 11.67 -6.47 17.31
N ARG A 9 12.51 -5.60 17.89
CA ARG A 9 12.53 -4.15 17.58
C ARG A 9 12.87 -3.85 16.12
N LYS A 10 13.82 -4.58 15.51
CA LYS A 10 14.14 -4.45 14.08
C LYS A 10 12.97 -4.87 13.19
N LYS A 11 12.28 -5.96 13.52
CA LYS A 11 11.09 -6.44 12.78
C LYS A 11 9.93 -5.45 12.87
N GLU A 12 9.70 -4.83 14.03
CA GLU A 12 8.68 -3.77 14.20
C GLU A 12 8.99 -2.51 13.40
N LYS A 13 10.27 -2.06 13.39
CA LYS A 13 10.68 -0.90 12.57
C LYS A 13 10.43 -1.13 11.08
N LYS A 14 10.85 -2.30 10.55
CA LYS A 14 10.59 -2.65 9.14
C LYS A 14 9.10 -2.67 8.82
N ASN A 15 8.29 -3.26 9.69
CA ASN A 15 6.84 -3.28 9.51
C ASN A 15 6.25 -1.86 9.46
N LYS A 16 6.66 -0.96 10.35
CA LYS A 16 6.22 0.45 10.31
C LYS A 16 6.53 1.14 8.98
N ILE A 17 7.68 0.86 8.35
CA ILE A 17 8.01 1.42 7.03
C ILE A 17 7.00 0.95 5.97
N TYR A 18 6.69 -0.34 5.92
CA TYR A 18 5.68 -0.87 4.98
C TYR A 18 4.29 -0.25 5.21
N PHE A 19 3.93 0.02 6.46
CA PHE A 19 2.68 0.70 6.79
C PHE A 19 2.64 2.12 6.25
N VAL A 20 3.73 2.89 6.43
CA VAL A 20 3.84 4.24 5.90
C VAL A 20 3.80 4.24 4.36
N LEU A 21 4.56 3.34 3.72
CA LEU A 21 4.53 3.18 2.26
C LEU A 21 3.12 2.84 1.75
N TYR A 22 2.40 1.98 2.45
CA TYR A 22 1.04 1.62 2.09
C TYR A 22 0.07 2.81 2.15
N ILE A 23 0.21 3.69 3.15
CA ILE A 23 -0.58 4.92 3.23
C ILE A 23 -0.27 5.83 2.03
N PHE A 24 1.00 6.01 1.68
CA PHE A 24 1.38 6.79 0.50
C PHE A 24 0.78 6.22 -0.80
N ILE A 25 0.81 4.89 -0.96
CA ILE A 25 0.21 4.21 -2.12
C ILE A 25 -1.31 4.39 -2.15
N ALA A 26 -1.98 4.30 -0.99
CA ALA A 26 -3.42 4.52 -0.92
C ALA A 26 -3.79 5.94 -1.34
N ILE A 27 -3.03 6.94 -0.86
CA ILE A 27 -3.21 8.35 -1.23
C ILE A 27 -2.95 8.56 -2.73
N SER A 28 -1.83 8.05 -3.27
CA SER A 28 -1.53 8.18 -4.70
C SER A 28 -2.58 7.48 -5.57
N GLY A 29 -3.14 6.35 -5.10
CA GLY A 29 -4.24 5.65 -5.76
C GLY A 29 -5.50 6.52 -5.88
N VAL A 30 -5.87 7.27 -4.85
CA VAL A 30 -7.01 8.20 -4.91
C VAL A 30 -6.76 9.31 -5.94
N PHE A 31 -5.54 9.87 -5.98
CA PHE A 31 -5.19 10.85 -7.01
C PHE A 31 -5.26 10.25 -8.42
N ALA A 32 -4.74 9.04 -8.62
CA ALA A 32 -4.82 8.35 -9.91
C ALA A 32 -6.27 8.14 -10.36
N LEU A 33 -7.15 7.69 -9.47
CA LEU A 33 -8.58 7.55 -9.76
C LEU A 33 -9.23 8.89 -10.13
N TYR A 34 -8.84 9.98 -9.47
CA TYR A 34 -9.34 11.31 -9.80
C TYR A 34 -8.90 11.77 -11.19
N PHE A 35 -7.64 11.55 -11.56
CA PHE A 35 -7.13 11.90 -12.89
C PHE A 35 -7.75 11.05 -14.01
N GLU A 36 -8.07 9.78 -13.74
CA GLU A 36 -8.63 8.86 -14.73
C GLU A 36 -10.14 9.05 -14.92
N TYR A 37 -10.91 9.20 -13.84
CA TYR A 37 -12.38 9.21 -13.87
C TYR A 37 -13.01 10.59 -13.56
N GLY A 38 -12.21 11.59 -13.19
CA GLY A 38 -12.69 12.92 -12.79
C GLY A 38 -13.50 12.88 -11.48
N SER A 39 -14.52 13.74 -11.37
CA SER A 39 -15.42 13.83 -10.21
C SER A 39 -16.76 13.11 -10.40
N GLY A 40 -16.82 12.12 -11.30
CA GLY A 40 -18.03 11.39 -11.64
C GLY A 40 -18.50 10.41 -10.56
N LEU A 41 -19.66 9.80 -10.79
CA LEU A 41 -20.25 8.79 -9.90
C LEU A 41 -19.36 7.54 -9.81
N GLU A 42 -18.69 7.17 -10.91
CA GLU A 42 -17.70 6.08 -10.93
C GLU A 42 -16.50 6.34 -10.03
N PHE A 43 -15.96 7.58 -10.03
CA PHE A 43 -14.89 7.99 -9.13
C PHE A 43 -15.33 7.81 -7.67
N LEU A 44 -16.54 8.27 -7.32
CA LEU A 44 -17.07 8.16 -5.96
C LEU A 44 -17.19 6.70 -5.52
N ILE A 45 -17.81 5.84 -6.33
CA ILE A 45 -17.99 4.41 -6.00
C ILE A 45 -16.62 3.73 -5.83
N ARG A 46 -15.70 3.90 -6.79
CA ARG A 46 -14.37 3.27 -6.75
C ARG A 46 -13.55 3.76 -5.57
N THR A 47 -13.59 5.07 -5.30
CA THR A 47 -12.87 5.67 -4.17
C THR A 47 -13.43 5.17 -2.85
N LEU A 48 -14.76 5.11 -2.68
CA LEU A 48 -15.38 4.59 -1.46
C LEU A 48 -15.01 3.12 -1.22
N VAL A 49 -15.13 2.28 -2.24
CA VAL A 49 -14.76 0.85 -2.14
C VAL A 49 -13.28 0.69 -1.79
N SER A 50 -12.39 1.44 -2.46
CA SER A 50 -10.96 1.42 -2.17
C SER A 50 -10.67 1.86 -0.74
N LEU A 51 -11.30 2.95 -0.28
CA LEU A 51 -11.12 3.50 1.06
C LEU A 51 -11.62 2.54 2.14
N PHE A 52 -12.78 1.90 1.95
CA PHE A 52 -13.28 0.84 2.84
C PHE A 52 -12.31 -0.33 2.94
N PHE A 53 -11.77 -0.78 1.80
CA PHE A 53 -10.78 -1.85 1.77
C PHE A 53 -9.50 -1.44 2.52
N THR A 54 -8.96 -0.26 2.23
CA THR A 54 -7.77 0.28 2.90
C THR A 54 -7.97 0.41 4.41
N LEU A 55 -9.10 0.97 4.87
CA LEU A 55 -9.42 1.08 6.29
C LEU A 55 -9.49 -0.29 6.96
N THR A 56 -10.10 -1.28 6.29
CA THR A 56 -10.16 -2.65 6.79
C THR A 56 -8.76 -3.24 6.97
N VAL A 57 -7.90 -3.12 5.95
CA VAL A 57 -6.52 -3.60 6.02
C VAL A 57 -5.73 -2.89 7.13
N LEU A 58 -5.85 -1.57 7.24
CA LEU A 58 -5.18 -0.78 8.30
C LEU A 58 -5.63 -1.20 9.70
N TYR A 59 -6.93 -1.42 9.89
CA TYR A 59 -7.49 -1.86 11.17
C TYR A 59 -6.92 -3.21 11.60
N TYR A 60 -6.93 -4.20 10.70
CA TYR A 60 -6.40 -5.53 10.99
C TYR A 60 -4.86 -5.54 11.10
N TYR A 61 -4.18 -4.67 10.37
CA TYR A 61 -2.74 -4.45 10.50
C TYR A 61 -2.39 -3.96 11.92
N ARG A 62 -3.15 -3.00 12.46
CA ARG A 62 -2.97 -2.49 13.83
C ARG A 62 -3.23 -3.56 14.90
N ARG A 63 -4.16 -4.49 14.64
CA ARG A 63 -4.39 -5.69 15.46
C ARG A 63 -3.31 -6.77 15.29
N ASN A 64 -2.20 -6.45 14.64
CA ASN A 64 -1.06 -7.34 14.42
C ASN A 64 -1.40 -8.65 13.70
N LYS A 65 -2.54 -8.73 13.00
CA LYS A 65 -2.95 -9.94 12.28
C LYS A 65 -1.98 -10.23 11.13
N SER A 66 -1.50 -11.48 11.06
CA SER A 66 -0.49 -11.90 10.08
C SER A 66 -0.95 -11.71 8.63
N TRP A 67 -2.23 -11.99 8.34
CA TRP A 67 -2.78 -11.83 6.98
C TRP A 67 -2.77 -10.36 6.52
N ALA A 68 -3.04 -9.40 7.41
CA ALA A 68 -3.03 -7.98 7.06
C ALA A 68 -1.61 -7.46 6.83
N LYS A 69 -0.63 -7.95 7.61
CA LYS A 69 0.79 -7.66 7.37
C LYS A 69 1.26 -8.21 6.02
N PHE A 70 0.80 -9.41 5.65
CA PHE A 70 1.08 -10.01 4.35
C PHE A 70 0.44 -9.19 3.22
N ALA A 71 -0.84 -8.84 3.35
CA ALA A 71 -1.56 -8.02 2.37
C ALA A 71 -0.86 -6.67 2.13
N VAL A 72 -0.47 -5.96 3.19
CA VAL A 72 0.27 -4.70 3.09
C VAL A 72 1.60 -4.87 2.34
N LYS A 73 2.39 -5.90 2.68
CA LYS A 73 3.65 -6.18 1.98
C LYS A 73 3.43 -6.51 0.51
N TRP A 74 2.43 -7.33 0.21
CA TRP A 74 2.06 -7.71 -1.15
C TRP A 74 1.64 -6.52 -1.99
N MET A 75 0.79 -5.65 -1.45
CA MET A 75 0.35 -4.43 -2.14
C MET A 75 1.51 -3.48 -2.43
N VAL A 76 2.41 -3.27 -1.47
CA VAL A 76 3.61 -2.44 -1.68
C VAL A 76 4.50 -3.03 -2.78
N TRP A 77 4.70 -4.35 -2.79
CA TRP A 77 5.50 -5.03 -3.81
C TRP A 77 4.87 -4.95 -5.20
N LEU A 78 3.56 -5.20 -5.32
CA LEU A 78 2.84 -5.07 -6.59
C LEU A 78 2.92 -3.66 -7.15
N TYR A 79 2.72 -2.65 -6.29
CA TYR A 79 2.81 -1.26 -6.71
C TYR A 79 4.25 -0.91 -7.15
N GLY A 80 5.26 -1.37 -6.41
CA GLY A 80 6.66 -1.21 -6.81
C GLY A 80 6.97 -1.86 -8.16
N LEU A 81 6.47 -3.07 -8.40
CA LEU A 81 6.60 -3.75 -9.70
C LEU A 81 5.92 -2.95 -10.82
N MET A 82 4.71 -2.44 -10.61
CA MET A 82 4.01 -1.62 -11.61
C MET A 82 4.80 -0.36 -11.98
N ILE A 83 5.42 0.31 -11.01
CA ILE A 83 6.27 1.48 -11.28
C ILE A 83 7.49 1.07 -12.13
N ILE A 84 8.13 -0.05 -11.79
CA ILE A 84 9.29 -0.55 -12.55
C ILE A 84 8.87 -0.88 -14.00
N PHE A 85 7.73 -1.55 -14.19
CA PHE A 85 7.21 -1.82 -15.53
C PHE A 85 6.92 -0.54 -16.31
N MET A 86 6.25 0.45 -15.71
CA MET A 86 6.01 1.74 -16.35
C MET A 86 7.31 2.43 -16.77
N LEU A 87 8.34 2.41 -15.91
CA LEU A 87 9.64 3.01 -16.22
C LEU A 87 10.34 2.29 -17.38
N ILE A 88 10.33 0.95 -17.39
CA ILE A 88 10.91 0.17 -18.48
C ILE A 88 10.19 0.47 -19.79
N THR A 89 8.86 0.44 -19.80
CA THR A 89 8.06 0.75 -20.99
C THR A 89 8.35 2.17 -21.47
N TYR A 90 8.42 3.16 -20.58
CA TYR A 90 8.76 4.54 -20.94
C TYR A 90 10.16 4.68 -21.55
N LEU A 91 11.16 3.97 -21.00
CA LEU A 91 12.54 3.99 -21.53
C LEU A 91 12.68 3.28 -22.88
N VAL A 92 11.91 2.21 -23.11
CA VAL A 92 11.95 1.45 -24.38
C VAL A 92 11.22 2.18 -25.50
N ASN A 93 10.13 2.91 -25.19
CA ASN A 93 9.33 3.64 -26.18
C ASN A 93 9.87 5.06 -26.50
N ARG A 94 11.04 5.42 -25.98
CA ARG A 94 11.73 6.69 -26.22
C ARG A 94 12.87 6.51 -27.20
#